data_AF-J7FF81-F1
#
_entry.id   AF-J7FF81-F1
#
_cell.length_a   1.000
_cell.length_b   1.000
_cell.length_c   1.000
_cell.angle_alpha   90.00
_cell.angle_beta   90.00
_cell.angle_gamma   90.00
#
_symmetry.space_group_name_H-M   'P 1'
#
loop_
_entity.id
_entity.type
_entity.pdbx_description
1 polymer ?
#
loop_
_entity_poly.entity_id
_entity_poly.type
_entity_poly.pdbx_seq_one_letter_code
_entity_poly.pdbx_strand_id
1 'polypeptide(L)'
;GATIKTTLPYIRNDIPIVVVFRALGIIPDKDILEHICYDRNDTAMFEMLKPCLEDSFPIQEQEVALDFIGRRGTATGLSREKRLKYAEEILQKEMLPHISMSEGQQGKKAYFFGYMI
;
A
#
# COMPACT_ATOMS: atom_id res chain seq x y z
N GLY A 1 11.51 -13.86 6.48
CA GLY A 1 10.30 -14.64 6.80
C GLY A 1 9.37 -14.68 5.60
N ALA A 2 8.20 -15.29 5.73
CA ALA A 2 7.15 -15.15 4.71
C ALA A 2 6.65 -13.69 4.67
N THR A 3 6.45 -13.13 3.49
CA THR A 3 6.00 -11.75 3.28
C THR A 3 4.68 -11.73 2.54
N ILE A 4 3.74 -10.89 2.97
CA ILE A 4 2.45 -10.72 2.31
C ILE A 4 2.57 -9.64 1.23
N LYS A 5 2.05 -9.94 0.04
CA LYS A 5 2.00 -9.03 -1.10
C LYS A 5 0.60 -9.02 -1.70
N THR A 6 0.28 -7.95 -2.41
CA THR A 6 -1.01 -7.78 -3.08
C THR A 6 -0.83 -7.44 -4.55
N THR A 7 -1.80 -7.85 -5.35
CA THR A 7 -1.92 -7.48 -6.76
C THR A 7 -2.84 -6.29 -6.89
N LEU A 8 -2.37 -5.21 -7.51
CA LEU A 8 -3.20 -4.05 -7.85
C LEU A 8 -3.61 -4.10 -9.33
N PRO A 9 -4.81 -3.62 -9.70
CA PRO A 9 -5.21 -3.50 -11.09
C PRO A 9 -4.18 -2.69 -11.89
N TYR A 10 -3.91 -3.10 -13.13
CA TYR A 10 -2.95 -2.47 -14.05
C TYR A 10 -1.49 -2.42 -13.56
N ILE A 11 -1.16 -3.11 -12.45
CA ILE A 11 0.20 -3.32 -11.98
C ILE A 11 0.60 -4.76 -12.31
N ARG A 12 1.78 -4.93 -12.93
CA ARG A 12 2.24 -6.24 -13.43
C ARG A 12 2.83 -7.13 -12.35
N ASN A 13 3.37 -6.54 -11.29
CA ASN A 13 4.10 -7.24 -10.25
C ASN A 13 3.44 -7.03 -8.90
N ASP A 14 3.49 -8.04 -8.05
CA ASP A 14 2.99 -7.94 -6.68
C ASP A 14 3.69 -6.82 -5.91
N ILE A 15 2.92 -6.12 -5.09
CA ILE A 15 3.36 -5.02 -4.25
C ILE A 15 3.30 -5.45 -2.78
N PRO A 16 4.36 -5.24 -1.99
CA PRO A 16 4.29 -5.49 -0.55
C PRO A 16 3.18 -4.66 0.11
N ILE A 17 2.44 -5.26 1.05
CA ILE A 17 1.27 -4.60 1.66
C ILE A 17 1.61 -3.25 2.33
N VAL A 18 2.79 -3.15 2.95
CA VAL A 18 3.26 -1.94 3.64
C VAL A 18 3.48 -0.79 2.65
N VAL A 19 3.95 -1.08 1.43
CA VAL A 19 4.13 -0.07 0.38
C VAL A 19 2.77 0.50 -0.04
N VAL A 20 1.72 -0.33 -0.09
CA VAL A 20 0.36 0.14 -0.41
C VAL A 20 -0.15 1.07 0.69
N PHE A 21 0.01 0.73 1.97
CA PHE A 21 -0.37 1.61 3.07
C PHE A 21 0.33 2.97 3.02
N ARG A 22 1.65 2.97 2.78
CA ARG A 22 2.43 4.21 2.66
C ARG A 22 1.97 5.04 1.47
N ALA A 23 1.62 4.42 0.35
CA ALA A 23 1.05 5.11 -0.81
C ALA A 23 -0.35 5.70 -0.54
N LEU A 24 -1.17 5.04 0.30
CA LEU A 24 -2.47 5.54 0.77
C LEU A 24 -2.36 6.67 1.81
N GLY A 25 -1.14 6.98 2.28
CA GLY A 25 -0.87 8.05 3.23
C GLY A 25 -0.71 7.60 4.69
N ILE A 26 -0.77 6.29 4.97
CA ILE A 26 -0.49 5.74 6.31
C ILE A 26 0.99 5.35 6.36
N ILE A 27 1.81 6.26 6.87
CA ILE A 27 3.28 6.15 6.80
C ILE A 27 3.87 5.39 8.00
N PRO A 28 3.53 5.74 9.26
CA PRO A 28 4.15 5.12 10.42
C PRO A 28 3.80 3.64 10.53
N ASP A 29 4.81 2.79 10.77
CA ASP A 29 4.61 1.34 10.89
C ASP A 29 3.59 0.98 11.97
N LYS A 30 3.59 1.75 13.07
CA LYS A 30 2.59 1.59 14.14
C LYS A 30 1.17 1.78 13.61
N ASP A 31 0.93 2.82 12.81
CA ASP A 31 -0.40 3.11 12.29
C ASP A 31 -0.81 2.02 11.30
N ILE A 32 0.11 1.55 10.44
CA ILE A 32 -0.13 0.42 9.54
C ILE A 32 -0.58 -0.82 10.32
N LEU A 33 0.14 -1.16 11.38
CA LEU A 33 -0.19 -2.28 12.25
C LEU A 33 -1.55 -2.11 12.91
N GLU A 34 -1.92 -0.90 13.36
CA GLU A 34 -3.23 -0.62 13.96
C GLU A 34 -4.39 -0.70 12.95
N HIS A 35 -4.12 -0.61 11.64
CA HIS A 35 -5.14 -0.83 10.60
C HIS A 35 -5.37 -2.33 10.31
N ILE A 36 -4.38 -3.18 10.58
CA ILE A 36 -4.45 -4.63 10.31
C ILE A 36 -4.86 -5.40 11.58
N CYS A 37 -4.20 -5.13 12.70
CA CYS A 37 -4.38 -5.81 13.97
C CYS A 37 -5.03 -4.87 15.00
N TYR A 38 -6.28 -5.16 15.35
CA TYR A 38 -7.02 -4.35 16.34
C TYR A 38 -6.72 -4.77 17.80
N ASP A 39 -6.28 -6.01 18.04
CA ASP A 39 -5.91 -6.50 19.38
C ASP A 39 -4.39 -6.40 19.60
N ARG A 40 -3.99 -5.47 20.46
CA ARG A 40 -2.58 -5.25 20.80
C ARG A 40 -1.92 -6.41 21.54
N ASN A 41 -2.69 -7.40 22.00
CA ASN A 41 -2.17 -8.57 22.68
C ASN A 41 -1.92 -9.76 21.74
N ASP A 42 -2.32 -9.67 20.46
CA ASP A 42 -2.09 -10.72 19.47
C ASP A 42 -0.65 -10.71 18.95
N THR A 43 0.24 -11.21 19.80
CA THR A 43 1.68 -11.33 19.51
C THR A 43 1.98 -12.19 18.28
N ALA A 44 1.15 -13.20 17.98
CA ALA A 44 1.34 -14.07 16.83
C ALA A 44 1.13 -13.30 15.52
N MET A 45 0.08 -12.49 15.44
CA MET A 45 -0.19 -11.65 14.27
C MET A 45 0.93 -10.62 14.05
N PHE A 46 1.42 -9.98 15.12
CA PHE A 46 2.56 -9.06 15.00
C PHE A 46 3.83 -9.75 14.50
N GLU A 47 4.12 -10.97 14.95
CA GLU A 47 5.28 -11.73 14.48
C GLU A 47 5.20 -12.08 13.00
N MET A 48 4.00 -12.35 12.48
CA MET A 48 3.79 -12.59 11.05
C MET A 48 3.96 -11.32 10.20
N LEU A 49 3.68 -10.14 10.76
CA LEU A 49 3.79 -8.86 10.05
C LEU A 49 5.20 -8.25 10.08
N LYS A 50 6.05 -8.61 11.06
CA LYS A 50 7.45 -8.13 11.16
C LYS A 50 8.23 -8.28 9.84
N PRO A 51 8.27 -9.45 9.17
CA PRO A 51 8.97 -9.59 7.89
C PRO A 51 8.43 -8.68 6.79
N CYS A 52 7.13 -8.33 6.81
CA CYS A 52 6.53 -7.44 5.81
C CYS A 52 7.00 -5.98 5.99
N LEU A 53 7.18 -5.54 7.24
CA LEU A 53 7.76 -4.23 7.57
C LEU A 53 9.23 -4.18 7.15
N GLU A 54 10.01 -5.22 7.48
CA GLU A 54 11.43 -5.33 7.11
C GLU A 54 11.65 -5.29 5.60
N ASP A 55 10.84 -6.03 4.82
CA ASP A 55 10.91 -6.06 3.35
C ASP A 55 10.67 -4.67 2.72
N SER A 56 9.87 -3.83 3.39
CA SER A 56 9.50 -2.50 2.92
C SER A 56 10.31 -1.37 3.57
N PHE A 57 11.30 -1.68 4.39
CA PHE A 57 12.11 -0.68 5.11
C PHE A 57 12.70 0.44 4.24
N PRO A 58 13.16 0.19 2.99
CA PRO A 58 13.72 1.25 2.14
C PRO A 58 12.72 2.33 1.68
N ILE A 59 11.41 2.11 1.81
CA ILE A 59 10.37 2.95 1.19
C ILE A 59 9.66 3.77 2.27
N GLN A 60 10.30 4.77 2.87
CA GLN A 60 9.78 5.45 4.07
C GLN A 60 8.84 6.63 3.80
N GLU A 61 8.65 7.01 2.54
CA GLU A 61 7.85 8.17 2.14
C GLU A 61 6.75 7.78 1.16
N GLN A 62 5.62 8.50 1.22
CA GLN A 62 4.48 8.29 0.32
C GLN A 62 4.87 8.44 -1.15
N GLU A 63 5.67 9.47 -1.50
CA GLU A 63 6.09 9.70 -2.87
C GLU A 63 6.96 8.54 -3.40
N VAL A 64 7.85 7.99 -2.57
CA VAL A 64 8.68 6.84 -2.93
C VAL A 64 7.82 5.59 -3.12
N ALA A 65 6.78 5.41 -2.31
CA ALA A 65 5.83 4.30 -2.45
C ALA A 65 5.03 4.42 -3.76
N LEU A 66 4.54 5.61 -4.10
CA LEU A 66 3.86 5.89 -5.37
C LEU A 66 4.79 5.65 -6.56
N ASP A 67 6.04 6.10 -6.52
CA ASP A 67 7.01 5.84 -7.60
C ASP A 67 7.30 4.33 -7.74
N PHE A 68 7.38 3.61 -6.60
CA PHE A 68 7.59 2.17 -6.58
C PHE A 68 6.44 1.40 -7.26
N ILE A 69 5.19 1.79 -7.00
CA ILE A 69 4.00 1.23 -7.66
C ILE A 69 3.99 1.62 -9.14
N GLY A 70 4.19 2.91 -9.45
CA GLY A 70 4.14 3.42 -10.82
C GLY A 70 5.20 2.81 -11.75
N ARG A 71 6.38 2.45 -11.23
CA ARG A 71 7.42 1.70 -11.99
C ARG A 71 6.99 0.31 -12.42
N ARG A 72 6.03 -0.30 -11.71
CA ARG A 72 5.50 -1.65 -11.96
C ARG A 72 4.19 -1.61 -12.75
N GLY A 73 3.80 -0.43 -13.22
CA GLY A 73 2.67 -0.24 -14.13
C GLY A 73 2.86 -0.87 -15.50
N THR A 74 1.78 -0.89 -16.27
CA THR A 74 1.83 -1.36 -17.67
C THR A 74 2.55 -0.40 -18.61
N ALA A 75 2.57 0.89 -18.29
CA ALA A 75 3.22 1.93 -19.08
C ALA A 75 4.72 2.06 -18.75
N THR A 76 5.59 1.83 -19.73
CA THR A 76 7.05 1.94 -19.59
C THR A 76 7.57 3.30 -20.05
N GLY A 77 8.69 3.78 -19.49
CA GLY A 77 9.37 5.00 -19.96
C GLY A 77 8.73 6.32 -19.50
N LEU A 78 7.82 6.28 -18.53
CA LEU A 78 7.24 7.49 -17.94
C LEU A 78 8.27 8.24 -17.08
N SER A 79 8.20 9.58 -17.10
CA SER A 79 8.90 10.42 -16.14
C SER A 79 8.41 10.16 -14.71
N ARG A 80 9.22 10.48 -13.70
CA ARG A 80 8.86 10.31 -12.28
C ARG A 80 7.49 10.91 -11.96
N GLU A 81 7.26 12.16 -12.36
CA GLU A 81 5.98 12.87 -12.12
C GLU A 81 4.79 12.11 -12.72
N LYS A 82 4.92 11.58 -13.94
CA LYS A 82 3.87 10.80 -14.59
C LYS A 82 3.63 9.47 -13.88
N ARG A 83 4.67 8.83 -13.33
CA ARG A 83 4.53 7.60 -12.54
C ARG A 83 3.78 7.83 -11.23
N LEU A 84 4.05 8.95 -10.55
CA LEU A 84 3.34 9.32 -9.32
C LEU A 84 1.85 9.51 -9.59
N LYS A 85 1.51 10.33 -10.58
CA LYS A 85 0.11 10.57 -11.00
C LYS A 85 -0.58 9.27 -11.41
N TYR A 86 0.10 8.43 -12.18
CA TYR A 86 -0.44 7.14 -12.60
C TYR A 86 -0.73 6.19 -11.40
N ALA A 87 0.18 6.10 -10.44
CA ALA A 87 -0.04 5.29 -9.24
C ALA A 87 -1.18 5.86 -8.37
N GLU A 88 -1.25 7.18 -8.23
CA GLU A 88 -2.31 7.87 -7.50
C GLU A 88 -3.69 7.61 -8.13
N GLU A 89 -3.79 7.71 -9.46
CA GLU A 89 -5.02 7.41 -10.20
C GLU A 89 -5.48 5.96 -10.03
N ILE A 90 -4.55 4.99 -10.04
CA ILE A 90 -4.86 3.57 -9.78
C ILE A 90 -5.41 3.40 -8.37
N LEU A 91 -4.72 3.94 -7.36
CA LEU A 91 -5.15 3.81 -5.97
C LEU A 91 -6.50 4.51 -5.74
N GLN A 92 -6.78 5.59 -6.47
CA GLN A 92 -8.02 6.33 -6.35
C GLN A 92 -9.20 5.67 -7.09
N LYS A 93 -9.03 5.21 -8.33
CA LYS A 93 -10.15 4.80 -9.19
C LYS A 93 -10.29 3.28 -9.29
N GLU A 94 -9.18 2.56 -9.28
CA GLU A 94 -9.16 1.12 -9.59
C GLU A 94 -9.05 0.25 -8.33
N MET A 95 -8.36 0.74 -7.31
CA MET A 95 -8.24 0.04 -6.02
C MET A 95 -9.48 0.31 -5.16
N LEU A 96 -10.19 -0.76 -4.76
CA LEU A 96 -11.39 -0.71 -3.91
C LEU A 96 -12.43 0.37 -4.35
N PRO A 97 -12.90 0.34 -5.61
CA PRO A 97 -13.79 1.35 -6.18
C PRO A 97 -15.13 1.46 -5.42
N HIS A 98 -15.57 0.37 -4.81
CA HIS A 98 -16.82 0.29 -4.05
C HIS A 98 -16.77 1.03 -2.70
N ILE A 99 -15.57 1.31 -2.17
CA ILE A 99 -15.40 2.07 -0.93
C ILE A 99 -15.43 3.57 -1.22
N SER A 100 -14.66 4.00 -2.22
CA SER A 100 -14.68 5.38 -2.72
C SER A 100 -13.91 5.50 -4.03
N MET A 101 -14.30 6.46 -4.87
CA MET A 101 -13.52 6.92 -6.04
C MET A 101 -13.14 8.40 -5.92
N SER A 102 -13.54 9.06 -4.84
CA SER A 102 -13.34 10.50 -4.63
C SER A 102 -11.93 10.80 -4.16
N GLU A 103 -11.41 11.95 -4.57
CA GLU A 103 -10.12 12.46 -4.08
C GLU A 103 -10.14 12.63 -2.55
N GLY A 104 -9.00 12.37 -1.91
CA GLY A 104 -8.83 12.50 -0.46
C GLY A 104 -9.52 11.41 0.38
N GLN A 105 -10.18 10.41 -0.21
CA GLN A 105 -10.83 9.31 0.52
C GLN A 105 -9.94 8.07 0.71
N GLN A 106 -8.61 8.21 0.55
CA GLN A 106 -7.65 7.11 0.68
C GLN A 106 -7.68 6.46 2.08
N GLY A 107 -7.94 7.23 3.14
CA GLY A 107 -8.03 6.70 4.51
C GLY A 107 -9.10 5.62 4.69
N LYS A 108 -10.28 5.77 4.07
CA LYS A 108 -11.33 4.75 4.12
C LYS A 108 -10.91 3.44 3.44
N LYS A 109 -10.16 3.57 2.33
CA LYS A 109 -9.59 2.41 1.63
C LYS A 109 -8.51 1.73 2.47
N ALA A 110 -7.67 2.50 3.16
CA ALA A 110 -6.65 1.96 4.05
C ALA A 110 -7.26 1.10 5.18
N TYR A 111 -8.37 1.56 5.79
CA TYR A 111 -9.10 0.76 6.78
C TYR A 111 -9.63 -0.55 6.21
N PHE A 112 -10.30 -0.49 5.06
CA PHE A 112 -10.83 -1.70 4.44
C PHE A 112 -9.73 -2.66 3.98
N PHE A 113 -8.62 -2.11 3.45
CA PHE A 113 -7.46 -2.89 3.06
C PHE A 113 -6.81 -3.59 4.25
N GLY A 114 -6.69 -2.92 5.40
CA GLY A 114 -6.22 -3.54 6.64
C GLY A 114 -7.13 -4.66 7.13
N TYR A 115 -8.45 -4.50 7.02
CA TYR A 115 -9.43 -5.55 7.35
C TYR A 115 -9.33 -6.80 6.45
N MET A 116 -8.84 -6.66 5.21
CA MET A 116 -8.68 -7.79 4.28
C MET A 116 -7.43 -8.63 4.56
N ILE A 117 -6.45 -8.09 5.30
CA ILE A 117 -5.16 -8.73 5.59
C ILE A 117 -5.29 -9.56 6.86
#